data_AF-T2S8C4-F1
#
_entry.id   AF-T2S8C4-F1
#
_cell.length_a   1.000
_cell.length_b   1.000
_cell.length_c   1.000
_cell.angle_alpha   90.00
_cell.angle_beta   90.00
_cell.angle_gamma   90.00
#
_symmetry.space_group_name_H-M   'P 1'
#
loop_
_entity.id
_entity.type
_entity.pdbx_description
1 polymer ?
#
loop_
_entity_poly.entity_id
_entity_poly.type
_entity_poly.pdbx_seq_one_letter_code
_entity_poly.pdbx_strand_id
1 'polypeptide(L)'
;MNDKEVVIYEPNLFQATITPLKDKTDFFTILKRLKKQDDGSFKTTINKTTYRLVFKDGKPFSLEFKDEMNNLVTITFSQVEINPKIPTEIFVFKPKDENIDIVRQ
;
A
#
# COMPACT_ATOMS: atom_id res chain seq x y z
N MET A 1 -5.51 -1.85 -7.12
CA MET A 1 -6.85 -1.93 -6.51
C MET A 1 -7.84 -1.42 -7.52
N ASN A 2 -8.91 -2.17 -7.75
CA ASN A 2 -10.02 -1.73 -8.60
C ASN A 2 -11.31 -1.96 -7.81
N ASP A 3 -11.91 -0.86 -7.33
CA ASP A 3 -13.16 -0.71 -6.54
C ASP A 3 -13.45 -1.70 -5.39
N LYS A 4 -13.41 -3.00 -5.63
CA LYS A 4 -13.78 -4.06 -4.68
C LYS A 4 -12.74 -5.17 -4.55
N GLU A 5 -11.74 -5.21 -5.43
CA GLU A 5 -10.77 -6.31 -5.52
C GLU A 5 -9.32 -5.80 -5.48
N VAL A 6 -8.47 -6.61 -4.85
CA VAL A 6 -7.02 -6.52 -4.87
C VAL A 6 -6.51 -7.65 -5.76
N VAL A 7 -5.67 -7.30 -6.73
CA VAL A 7 -4.93 -8.28 -7.54
C VAL A 7 -3.48 -8.25 -7.09
N ILE A 8 -2.96 -9.41 -6.68
CA ILE A 8 -1.54 -9.64 -6.39
C ILE A 8 -1.03 -10.51 -7.54
N TYR A 9 -0.11 -9.97 -8.34
CA TYR A 9 0.48 -10.69 -9.47
C TYR A 9 1.93 -11.04 -9.15
N GLU A 10 2.25 -12.33 -9.28
CA GLU A 10 3.58 -12.89 -9.05
C GLU A 10 4.09 -13.50 -10.37
N PRO A 11 4.78 -12.71 -11.22
CA PRO A 11 5.17 -13.14 -12.56
C PRO A 11 6.03 -14.41 -12.58
N ASN A 12 6.94 -14.54 -11.62
CA ASN A 12 7.84 -15.69 -11.50
C ASN A 12 7.11 -17.00 -11.21
N LEU A 13 5.91 -16.91 -10.61
CA LEU A 13 5.06 -18.05 -10.33
C LEU A 13 3.99 -18.24 -11.41
N PHE A 14 3.95 -17.36 -12.43
CA PHE A 14 2.86 -17.28 -13.39
C PHE A 14 1.50 -17.29 -12.70
N GLN A 15 1.34 -16.53 -11.60
CA GLN A 15 0.12 -16.59 -10.79
C GLN A 15 -0.40 -15.19 -10.47
N ALA A 16 -1.72 -15.02 -10.51
CA ALA A 16 -2.42 -13.89 -9.96
C ALA A 16 -3.44 -14.34 -8.90
N THR A 17 -3.41 -13.70 -7.74
CA THR A 17 -4.41 -13.89 -6.69
C THR A 17 -5.35 -12.70 -6.66
N ILE A 18 -6.67 -12.96 -6.70
CA ILE A 18 -7.73 -11.95 -6.64
C ILE A 18 -8.48 -12.12 -5.31
N THR A 19 -8.50 -11.06 -4.50
CA THR A 19 -9.12 -11.07 -3.17
C THR A 19 -10.01 -9.84 -2.96
N PRO A 20 -11.14 -9.93 -2.24
CA PRO A 20 -11.91 -8.78 -1.83
C PRO A 20 -11.10 -7.75 -1.01
N LEU A 21 -11.29 -6.46 -1.30
CA LEU A 21 -10.57 -5.36 -0.65
C LEU A 21 -10.86 -5.27 0.86
N LYS A 22 -12.05 -5.70 1.29
CA LYS A 22 -12.47 -5.70 2.71
C LYS A 22 -11.50 -6.45 3.64
N ASP A 23 -10.69 -7.36 3.08
CA ASP A 23 -9.82 -8.25 3.85
C ASP A 23 -8.38 -7.72 3.98
N LYS A 24 -8.07 -6.52 3.44
CA LYS A 24 -6.72 -5.94 3.48
C LYS A 24 -6.69 -4.52 4.05
N THR A 25 -5.65 -4.22 4.84
CA THR A 25 -5.35 -2.84 5.25
C THR A 25 -4.67 -2.11 4.08
N ASP A 26 -5.32 -1.06 3.59
CA ASP A 26 -4.80 -0.20 2.52
C ASP A 26 -4.06 1.02 3.09
N PHE A 27 -3.02 1.48 2.40
CA PHE A 27 -2.22 2.65 2.72
C PHE A 27 -3.07 3.91 2.94
N PHE A 28 -4.13 4.10 2.15
CA PHE A 28 -5.04 5.23 2.33
C PHE A 28 -5.77 5.21 3.69
N THR A 29 -6.03 4.02 4.23
CA THR A 29 -6.62 3.88 5.58
C THR A 29 -5.64 4.32 6.66
N ILE A 30 -4.34 4.04 6.48
CA ILE A 30 -3.28 4.53 7.36
C ILE A 30 -3.31 6.07 7.33
N LEU A 31 -3.20 6.67 6.14
CA LEU A 31 -3.18 8.13 5.97
C LEU A 31 -4.36 8.83 6.65
N LYS A 32 -5.58 8.31 6.48
CA LYS A 32 -6.80 8.90 7.07
C LYS A 32 -6.83 8.87 8.60
N ARG A 33 -6.10 7.96 9.24
CA ARG A 33 -6.11 7.75 10.70
C ARG A 33 -4.86 8.29 11.39
N LEU A 34 -3.93 8.88 10.64
CA LEU A 34 -2.70 9.45 11.17
C LEU A 34 -2.99 10.64 12.07
N LYS A 35 -2.36 10.64 13.25
CA LYS A 35 -2.40 11.75 14.19
C LYS A 35 -1.01 12.33 14.37
N LYS A 36 -0.89 13.65 14.30
CA LYS A 36 0.37 14.34 14.54
C LYS A 36 0.87 14.08 15.96
N GLN A 37 2.18 13.95 16.10
CA GLN A 37 2.91 13.73 17.35
C GLN A 37 3.76 14.98 17.68
N ASP A 38 4.26 15.05 18.91
CA ASP A 38 5.09 16.17 19.38
C ASP A 38 6.42 16.29 18.60
N ASP A 39 6.96 15.17 18.13
CA ASP A 39 8.19 15.10 17.32
C ASP A 39 7.99 15.51 15.85
N GLY A 40 6.79 15.97 15.48
CA GLY A 40 6.41 16.33 14.11
C GLY A 40 6.10 15.14 13.19
N SER A 41 6.27 13.90 13.66
CA SER A 41 5.81 12.71 12.94
C SER A 41 4.31 12.51 13.09
N PHE A 42 3.77 11.58 12.32
CA PHE A 42 2.38 11.17 12.40
C PHE A 42 2.34 9.68 12.74
N LYS A 43 1.46 9.31 13.68
CA LYS A 43 1.31 7.91 14.08
C LYS A 43 -0.14 7.47 14.05
N THR A 44 -0.35 6.19 13.77
CA THR A 44 -1.65 5.52 13.94
C THR A 44 -1.42 4.04 14.23
N THR A 45 -2.41 3.40 14.86
CA THR A 45 -2.38 1.97 15.15
C THR A 45 -3.58 1.32 14.49
N ILE A 46 -3.35 0.31 13.65
CA ILE A 46 -4.38 -0.47 12.95
C ILE A 46 -4.03 -1.94 13.14
N ASN A 47 -4.99 -2.75 13.60
CA ASN A 47 -4.81 -4.18 13.84
C ASN A 47 -3.52 -4.51 14.61
N LYS A 48 -3.29 -3.79 15.73
CA LYS A 48 -2.10 -3.90 16.60
C LYS A 48 -0.76 -3.49 15.96
N THR A 49 -0.75 -3.10 14.68
CA THR A 49 0.42 -2.56 14.00
C THR A 49 0.45 -1.05 14.15
N THR A 50 1.56 -0.51 14.65
CA THR A 50 1.79 0.94 14.74
C THR A 50 2.56 1.40 13.53
N TYR A 51 2.00 2.37 12.83
CA TYR A 51 2.57 3.01 11.65
C TYR A 51 3.05 4.41 12.04
N ARG A 52 4.26 4.76 11.62
CA ARG A 52 4.83 6.11 11.77
C ARG A 52 5.14 6.68 10.39
N LEU A 53 4.48 7.78 10.03
CA LEU A 53 4.72 8.51 8.80
C LEU A 53 5.44 9.83 9.12
N VAL A 54 6.52 10.12 8.40
CA VAL A 54 7.22 11.40 8.45
C VAL A 54 6.96 12.17 7.17
N PHE A 55 6.72 13.47 7.30
CA PHE A 55 6.64 14.40 6.18
C PHE A 55 7.90 15.25 6.11
N LYS A 56 8.32 15.59 4.90
CA LYS A 56 9.37 16.56 4.61
C LYS A 56 8.85 17.52 3.55
N ASP A 57 8.96 18.82 3.79
CA ASP A 57 8.48 19.88 2.88
C ASP A 57 7.01 19.70 2.46
N GLY A 58 6.17 19.25 3.41
CA GLY A 58 4.74 18.99 3.18
C GLY A 58 4.42 17.71 2.40
N LYS A 59 5.41 16.88 2.06
CA LYS A 59 5.25 15.63 1.30
C LYS A 59 5.61 14.40 2.15
N PRO A 60 4.94 13.25 1.95
CA PRO A 60 5.35 11.99 2.55
C PRO A 60 6.82 11.69 2.26
N PHE A 61 7.59 11.36 3.31
CA PHE A 61 9.02 11.07 3.20
C PHE A 61 9.34 9.63 3.58
N SER A 62 8.83 9.15 4.72
CA SER A 62 9.02 7.76 5.13
C SER A 62 7.84 7.20 5.92
N LEU A 63 7.53 5.92 5.69
CA LEU A 63 6.59 5.12 6.47
C LEU A 63 7.37 3.99 7.16
N GLU A 64 7.24 3.90 8.47
CA GLU A 64 7.86 2.86 9.29
C GLU A 64 6.78 2.08 10.05
N PHE A 65 6.91 0.75 10.07
CA PHE A 65 6.06 -0.14 10.85
C PHE A 65 6.77 -1.46 11.14
N LYS A 66 6.21 -2.25 12.06
CA LYS A 66 6.63 -3.63 12.26
C LYS A 66 5.64 -4.58 11.60
N ASP A 67 6.14 -5.54 10.85
CA ASP A 67 5.29 -6.59 10.28
C ASP A 67 4.84 -7.62 11.34
N GLU A 68 4.04 -8.60 10.93
CA GLU A 68 3.52 -9.65 11.83
C GLU A 68 4.62 -10.52 12.43
N MET A 69 5.79 -10.58 11.80
CA MET A 69 6.98 -11.29 12.27
C MET A 69 7.91 -10.41 13.11
N ASN A 70 7.45 -9.19 13.47
CA ASN A 70 8.19 -8.19 14.25
C ASN A 70 9.46 -7.65 13.54
N ASN A 71 9.56 -7.83 12.22
CA ASN A 71 10.61 -7.17 11.43
C ASN A 71 10.29 -5.68 11.29
N LEU A 72 11.33 -4.85 11.37
CA LEU A 72 11.20 -3.42 11.10
C LEU A 72 11.18 -3.19 9.58
N VAL A 73 10.08 -2.66 9.06
CA VAL A 73 9.91 -2.29 7.66
C VAL A 73 9.94 -0.77 7.56
N THR A 74 10.78 -0.27 6.66
CA THR A 74 10.83 1.16 6.32
C THR A 74 10.64 1.34 4.82
N ILE A 75 9.65 2.13 4.44
CA ILE A 75 9.40 2.56 3.06
C ILE A 75 9.83 4.02 2.96
N THR A 76 10.78 4.31 2.07
CA THR A 76 11.23 5.69 1.78
C THR A 76 10.64 6.14 0.46
N PHE A 77 9.94 7.27 0.48
CA PHE A 77 9.33 7.87 -0.71
C PHE A 77 10.31 8.83 -1.38
N SER A 78 10.41 8.75 -2.70
CA SER A 78 11.21 9.66 -3.53
C SER A 78 10.37 10.14 -4.71
N GLN A 79 10.72 11.31 -5.27
CA GLN A 79 10.03 11.93 -6.41
C GLN A 79 8.51 12.07 -6.20
N VAL A 80 8.10 12.44 -4.99
CA VAL A 80 6.67 12.51 -4.63
C VAL A 80 5.96 13.66 -5.35
N GLU A 81 4.92 13.30 -6.10
CA GLU A 81 3.96 14.21 -6.71
C GLU A 81 2.63 14.18 -5.96
N ILE A 82 2.02 15.35 -5.75
CA ILE A 82 0.71 15.47 -5.08
C ILE A 82 -0.31 15.90 -6.13
N ASN A 83 -1.45 15.19 -6.16
CA ASN A 83 -2.54 15.40 -7.11
C ASN A 83 -2.13 15.39 -8.60
N PRO A 84 -1.22 14.49 -9.06
CA PRO A 84 -0.99 14.35 -10.49
C PRO A 84 -2.22 13.78 -11.18
N LYS A 85 -2.40 14.08 -12.46
CA LYS A 85 -3.40 13.40 -13.28
C LYS A 85 -2.88 12.00 -13.62
N ILE A 86 -3.55 10.98 -13.10
CA ILE A 86 -3.17 9.57 -13.31
C ILE A 86 -4.15 8.93 -14.32
N PRO A 87 -3.67 8.31 -15.41
CA PRO A 87 -4.53 7.60 -16.35
C PRO A 87 -5.19 6.38 -15.70
N THR A 88 -6.50 6.19 -15.89
CA THR A 88 -7.22 5.02 -15.33
C THR A 88 -6.68 3.68 -15.81
N GLU A 89 -6.13 3.64 -17.02
CA GLU A 89 -5.52 2.47 -17.65
C GLU A 89 -4.50 1.74 -16.75
N ILE A 90 -3.74 2.48 -15.94
CA ILE A 90 -2.69 1.88 -15.09
C ILE A 90 -3.26 1.05 -13.94
N PHE A 91 -4.54 1.23 -13.61
CA PHE A 91 -5.23 0.47 -12.57
C PHE A 91 -5.93 -0.78 -13.13
N VAL A 92 -5.87 -1.00 -14.44
CA VAL A 92 -6.40 -2.20 -15.10
C VAL A 92 -5.31 -3.26 -15.13
N PHE A 93 -5.54 -4.38 -14.45
CA PHE A 93 -4.62 -5.52 -14.50
C PHE A 93 -4.66 -6.17 -15.89
N LYS A 94 -3.50 -6.20 -16.56
CA LYS A 94 -3.29 -6.85 -17.86
C LYS A 94 -2.02 -7.70 -17.79
N PRO A 95 -2.12 -9.01 -17.48
CA PRO A 95 -0.96 -9.88 -17.43
C PRO A 95 -0.33 -10.00 -18.82
N LYS A 96 1.01 -10.08 -18.87
CA LYS A 96 1.73 -10.26 -20.14
C LYS A 96 1.65 -11.71 -20.64
N ASP A 97 1.65 -12.66 -19.72
CA ASP A 97 1.55 -14.08 -20.01
C ASP A 97 0.08 -14.53 -19.99
N GLU A 98 -0.31 -15.26 -21.03
CA GLU A 98 -1.68 -15.80 -21.14
C GLU A 98 -1.88 -17.05 -20.28
N ASN A 99 -0.80 -17.74 -19.90
CA ASN A 99 -0.83 -18.99 -19.14
C ASN A 99 -0.75 -18.78 -17.63
N ILE A 100 -1.15 -17.61 -17.13
CA ILE A 100 -1.12 -17.37 -15.69
C ILE A 100 -2.25 -18.14 -15.00
N ASP A 101 -1.93 -18.76 -13.87
CA ASP A 101 -2.92 -19.30 -12.95
C ASP A 101 -3.64 -18.15 -12.22
N ILE A 102 -4.96 -18.28 -12.07
CA ILE A 102 -5.80 -17.27 -11.42
C ILE A 102 -6.50 -17.92 -10.23
N VAL A 103 -6.07 -17.51 -9.04
CA VAL A 103 -6.66 -17.95 -7.77
C VAL A 103 -7.61 -16.88 -7.25
N ARG A 104 -8.82 -17.27 -6.87
CA ARG A 104 -9.81 -16.38 -6.24
C ARG A 104 -10.02 -16.78 -4.78
N GLN A 105 -9.91 -15.81 -3.88
CA GLN A 105 -10.09 -15.97 -2.43
C GLN A 105 -11.33 -15.24 -1.92
#